data_AF-A0AAV3RZ57-F1
#
_entry.id   AF-A0AAV3RZ57-F1
#
_cell.length_a   1.000
_cell.length_b   1.000
_cell.length_c   1.000
_cell.angle_alpha   90.00
_cell.angle_beta   90.00
_cell.angle_gamma   90.00
#
_symmetry.space_group_name_H-M   'P 1'
#
loop_
_entity.id
_entity.type
_entity.pdbx_description
1 polymer ?
#
loop_
_entity_poly.entity_id
_entity_poly.type
_entity_poly.pdbx_seq_one_letter_code
_entity_poly.pdbx_strand_id
1 'polypeptide(L)'
;MRRCTSLVVKLELLLLLFLFVLTTSSSEGDFEQCESTVKKWASSSLDTEVKEDNHLLRDLLFFLHIPRTGGRTYFHCFLKKLYKSSLECPRSYDKLRFNPRKSDCRLLVTHDDYSMMSKLTKEKTSVVTIFRNPIDRVFSTYEFSIEVAARFLVHPNLTSALAIDRRLRSRTKGVSTLNIWPWKYLVPWMREDLFKRRDAKKLKGLIEITSNDSYNMEDVVMPLHQYINDPTAVDIIHNGATFQIAGLTNNSYLSASHEVRHCVLKFRTLGQHVLDIAKKRLDDMLYVGLTENHEESASMFADVVGAQVISQFTPPIVLERNSVDHSSSLEDFGPDSHHDGSNSSLPEPSKSYPIEKVTTGKLIKAYQSCITSLRKTQTERRISSLKRIFPANFTKEARLQVPQELLQEIASLNSLDMELYTYAKGIFLNQHKRVAQVKDAIDKPGKVSQKAARELKISNSETYVEMPESELKISYGDISWKVLLLITSTLLLLVFVLLYVNAKGRTPKVKL
;
A
#
# COMPACT_ATOMS: atom_id res chain seq x y z
N MET A 1 -9.74 5.34 64.90
CA MET A 1 -9.13 4.68 63.73
C MET A 1 -10.14 4.22 62.66
N ARG A 2 -11.21 3.45 62.96
CA ARG A 2 -12.17 2.96 61.93
C ARG A 2 -12.96 4.02 61.15
N ARG A 3 -13.17 5.23 61.71
CA ARG A 3 -13.85 6.34 60.99
C ARG A 3 -12.95 7.07 59.99
N CYS A 4 -11.64 7.15 60.24
CA CYS A 4 -10.69 7.76 59.30
C CYS A 4 -10.47 6.88 58.06
N THR A 5 -10.36 5.55 58.23
CA THR A 5 -10.22 4.63 57.11
C THR A 5 -11.45 4.62 56.19
N SER A 6 -12.66 4.80 56.73
CA SER A 6 -13.88 4.92 55.92
C SER A 6 -13.96 6.23 55.11
N LEU A 7 -13.36 7.33 55.61
CA LEU A 7 -13.36 8.61 54.92
C LEU A 7 -12.35 8.62 53.77
N VAL A 8 -11.18 8.02 53.98
CA VAL A 8 -10.12 7.89 52.97
C VAL A 8 -10.59 7.02 51.80
N VAL A 9 -11.22 5.87 52.07
CA VAL A 9 -11.74 4.99 51.01
C VAL A 9 -12.84 5.67 50.19
N LYS A 10 -13.71 6.48 50.83
CA LYS A 10 -14.73 7.26 50.11
C LYS A 10 -14.12 8.35 49.24
N LEU A 11 -13.07 9.00 49.71
CA LEU A 11 -12.36 10.05 48.97
C LEU A 11 -11.61 9.46 47.76
N GLU A 12 -10.94 8.32 47.94
CA GLU A 12 -10.29 7.58 46.84
C GLU A 12 -11.30 7.13 45.79
N LEU A 13 -12.46 6.60 46.20
CA LEU A 13 -13.52 6.21 45.27
C LEU A 13 -14.08 7.42 44.49
N LEU A 14 -14.24 8.57 45.16
CA LEU A 14 -14.68 9.81 44.52
C LEU A 14 -13.65 10.35 43.52
N LEU A 15 -12.36 10.22 43.85
CA LEU A 15 -11.25 10.60 42.97
C LEU A 15 -11.17 9.71 41.73
N LEU A 16 -11.36 8.39 41.91
CA LEU A 16 -11.42 7.43 40.80
C LEU A 16 -12.65 7.68 39.91
N LEU A 17 -13.80 7.99 40.49
CA LEU A 17 -15.00 8.37 39.73
C LEU A 17 -14.81 9.68 38.97
N PHE A 18 -14.16 10.68 39.58
CA PHE A 18 -13.88 11.95 38.92
C PHE A 18 -12.88 11.80 37.77
N LEU A 19 -11.82 11.01 37.97
CA LEU A 19 -10.86 10.63 36.92
C LEU A 19 -11.55 9.87 35.78
N PHE A 20 -12.45 8.93 36.09
CA PHE A 20 -13.21 8.19 35.09
C PHE A 20 -14.10 9.13 34.25
N VAL A 21 -14.87 10.02 34.89
CA VAL A 21 -15.74 10.99 34.20
C VAL A 21 -14.93 11.93 33.29
N LEU A 22 -13.78 12.43 33.77
CA LEU A 22 -12.88 13.27 32.97
C LEU A 22 -12.32 12.53 31.75
N THR A 23 -11.95 11.26 31.89
CA THR A 23 -11.47 10.45 30.76
C THR A 23 -12.56 10.17 29.73
N THR A 24 -13.80 9.93 30.16
CA THR A 24 -14.93 9.68 29.25
C THR A 24 -15.33 10.94 28.47
N SER A 25 -15.43 12.10 29.13
CA SER A 25 -15.82 13.35 28.46
C SER A 25 -14.76 13.81 27.46
N SER A 26 -13.48 13.60 27.77
CA SER A 26 -12.40 13.91 26.83
C SER A 26 -12.41 12.97 25.62
N SER A 27 -12.81 11.71 25.76
CA SER A 27 -12.84 10.75 24.65
C SER A 27 -14.00 10.98 23.67
N GLU A 28 -15.15 11.43 24.18
CA GLU A 28 -16.36 11.69 23.38
C GLU A 28 -16.19 12.95 22.51
N GLY A 29 -15.70 14.05 23.11
CA GLY A 29 -15.41 15.28 22.35
C GLY A 29 -14.34 15.11 21.27
N ASP A 30 -13.36 14.23 21.53
CA ASP A 30 -12.29 13.91 20.58
C ASP A 30 -12.81 13.06 19.41
N PHE A 31 -13.70 12.10 19.69
CA PHE A 31 -14.37 11.33 18.64
C PHE A 31 -15.24 12.22 17.74
N GLU A 32 -16.07 13.10 18.30
CA GLU A 32 -16.93 14.01 17.52
C GLU A 32 -16.11 14.93 16.62
N GLN A 33 -14.99 15.47 17.13
CA GLN A 33 -14.06 16.27 16.34
C GLN A 33 -13.46 15.46 15.19
N CYS A 34 -13.03 14.23 15.47
CA CYS A 34 -12.47 13.35 14.46
C CYS A 34 -13.50 12.94 13.41
N GLU A 35 -14.72 12.61 13.83
CA GLU A 35 -15.80 12.25 12.93
C GLU A 35 -16.16 13.41 12.00
N SER A 36 -16.31 14.62 12.54
CA SER A 36 -16.55 15.84 11.76
C SER A 36 -15.43 16.10 10.74
N THR A 37 -14.17 15.94 11.16
CA THR A 37 -12.99 16.11 10.31
C THR A 37 -12.99 15.11 9.15
N VAL A 38 -13.21 13.83 9.44
CA VAL A 38 -13.23 12.75 8.43
C VAL A 38 -14.41 12.93 7.46
N LYS A 39 -15.63 13.20 7.96
CA LYS A 39 -16.81 13.41 7.11
C LYS A 39 -16.64 14.61 6.19
N LYS A 40 -16.16 15.74 6.72
CA LYS A 40 -15.88 16.95 5.91
C LYS A 40 -14.86 16.66 4.81
N TRP A 41 -13.78 15.95 5.13
CA TRP A 41 -12.80 15.52 4.14
C TRP A 41 -13.40 14.61 3.07
N ALA A 42 -14.21 13.62 3.47
CA ALA A 42 -14.86 12.69 2.56
C ALA A 42 -15.79 13.44 1.59
N SER A 43 -16.69 14.29 2.08
CA SER A 43 -17.58 15.10 1.24
C SER A 43 -16.80 15.97 0.25
N SER A 44 -15.76 16.69 0.70
CA SER A 44 -14.94 17.53 -0.18
C SER A 44 -14.17 16.73 -1.24
N SER A 45 -13.86 15.47 -0.96
CA SER A 45 -13.18 14.58 -1.92
C SER A 45 -14.11 14.17 -3.05
N LEU A 46 -15.40 13.98 -2.76
CA LEU A 46 -16.41 13.58 -3.75
C LEU A 46 -16.74 14.68 -4.77
N ASP A 47 -16.72 15.95 -4.35
CA ASP A 47 -17.14 17.09 -5.18
C ASP A 47 -16.09 17.49 -6.23
N THR A 48 -14.89 16.92 -6.20
CA THR A 48 -13.78 17.36 -7.06
C THR A 48 -13.44 16.40 -8.20
N GLU A 49 -14.32 15.48 -8.55
CA GLU A 49 -14.13 14.48 -9.61
C GLU A 49 -14.77 14.90 -10.94
N VAL A 50 -14.07 14.60 -12.05
CA VAL A 50 -14.45 14.99 -13.41
C VAL A 50 -15.35 13.89 -13.99
N LYS A 51 -16.54 14.24 -14.48
CA LYS A 51 -17.57 13.29 -15.00
C LYS A 51 -17.27 12.71 -16.41
N GLU A 52 -16.03 12.79 -16.88
CA GLU A 52 -15.66 12.33 -18.24
C GLU A 52 -15.38 10.83 -18.28
N ASP A 53 -15.29 10.26 -19.49
CA ASP A 53 -14.98 8.83 -19.67
C ASP A 53 -13.59 8.49 -19.12
N ASN A 54 -13.59 7.77 -18.00
CA ASN A 54 -12.39 7.36 -17.26
C ASN A 54 -11.58 6.26 -17.97
N HIS A 55 -12.10 5.70 -19.08
CA HIS A 55 -11.44 4.62 -19.83
C HIS A 55 -10.55 5.09 -20.97
N LEU A 56 -10.47 6.41 -21.20
CA LEU A 56 -9.58 7.02 -22.18
C LEU A 56 -8.30 7.54 -21.53
N LEU A 57 -7.16 7.22 -22.15
CA LEU A 57 -5.84 7.70 -21.77
C LEU A 57 -5.73 9.21 -22.06
N ARG A 58 -5.41 9.99 -21.04
CA ARG A 58 -5.16 11.43 -21.09
C ARG A 58 -3.67 11.72 -21.34
N ASP A 59 -3.32 13.01 -21.43
CA ASP A 59 -1.96 13.48 -21.75
C ASP A 59 -0.87 12.84 -20.87
N LEU A 60 -1.14 12.76 -19.56
CA LEU A 60 -0.24 12.23 -18.52
C LEU A 60 -0.77 10.91 -17.96
N LEU A 61 0.06 9.88 -17.99
CA LEU A 61 -0.17 8.63 -17.27
C LEU A 61 0.50 8.68 -15.90
N PHE A 62 -0.30 8.64 -14.83
CA PHE A 62 0.16 8.49 -13.47
C PHE A 62 0.02 7.03 -13.02
N PHE A 63 1.15 6.33 -12.90
CA PHE A 63 1.19 5.03 -12.24
C PHE A 63 1.36 5.21 -10.73
N LEU A 64 0.25 5.08 -10.00
CA LEU A 64 0.22 5.03 -8.54
C LEU A 64 0.75 3.66 -8.11
N HIS A 65 2.04 3.60 -7.80
CA HIS A 65 2.74 2.36 -7.51
C HIS A 65 2.58 1.98 -6.04
N ILE A 66 1.66 1.07 -5.76
CA ILE A 66 1.51 0.48 -4.44
C ILE A 66 2.74 -0.41 -4.14
N PRO A 67 3.44 -0.22 -3.01
CA PRO A 67 4.58 -1.05 -2.66
C PRO A 67 4.22 -2.55 -2.63
N ARG A 68 5.12 -3.37 -3.21
CA ARG A 68 5.06 -4.84 -3.20
C ARG A 68 3.90 -5.46 -4.00
N THR A 69 3.34 -4.74 -4.96
CA THR A 69 2.33 -5.25 -5.93
C THR A 69 2.91 -5.52 -7.32
N GLY A 70 4.24 -5.71 -7.44
CA GLY A 70 4.90 -5.98 -8.71
C GLY A 70 5.08 -4.77 -9.63
N GLY A 71 4.83 -3.54 -9.16
CA GLY A 71 4.93 -2.35 -10.00
C GLY A 71 6.32 -2.05 -10.57
N ARG A 72 7.42 -2.50 -9.93
CA ARG A 72 8.77 -2.44 -10.55
C ARG A 72 8.83 -3.22 -11.87
N THR A 73 8.13 -4.36 -11.95
CA THR A 73 8.06 -5.18 -13.15
C THR A 73 7.27 -4.45 -14.25
N TYR A 74 6.10 -3.89 -13.92
CA TYR A 74 5.32 -3.09 -14.86
C TYR A 74 6.10 -1.87 -15.37
N PHE A 75 6.72 -1.13 -14.46
CA PHE A 75 7.53 0.03 -14.85
C PHE A 75 8.65 -0.36 -15.81
N HIS A 76 9.47 -1.35 -15.43
CA HIS A 76 10.66 -1.69 -16.18
C HIS A 76 10.38 -2.45 -17.49
N CYS A 77 9.40 -3.36 -17.47
CA CYS A 77 9.14 -4.25 -18.60
C CYS A 77 8.02 -3.76 -19.54
N PHE A 78 7.10 -2.91 -19.08
CA PHE A 78 6.08 -2.27 -19.94
C PHE A 78 6.35 -0.79 -20.16
N LEU A 79 6.30 0.02 -19.11
CA LEU A 79 6.24 1.47 -19.25
C LEU A 79 7.51 2.05 -19.89
N LYS A 80 8.69 1.55 -19.52
CA LYS A 80 9.96 1.92 -20.18
C LYS A 80 10.09 1.47 -21.65
N LYS A 81 9.20 0.57 -22.11
CA LYS A 81 9.11 0.18 -23.53
C LYS A 81 8.11 1.03 -24.30
N LEU A 82 7.12 1.60 -23.60
CA LEU A 82 6.08 2.46 -24.15
C LEU A 82 6.50 3.93 -24.21
N TYR A 83 7.19 4.42 -23.18
CA TYR A 83 7.60 5.82 -23.05
C TYR A 83 9.12 5.95 -23.19
N LYS A 84 9.56 6.95 -23.96
CA LYS A 84 10.98 7.35 -24.02
C LYS A 84 11.39 7.96 -22.68
N SER A 85 12.66 7.82 -22.30
CA SER A 85 13.19 8.41 -21.05
C SER A 85 12.99 9.92 -20.95
N SER A 86 12.92 10.64 -22.09
CA SER A 86 12.63 12.08 -22.13
C SER A 86 11.19 12.44 -21.76
N LEU A 87 10.27 11.48 -21.82
CA LEU A 87 8.87 11.64 -21.43
C LEU A 87 8.61 11.20 -19.99
N GLU A 88 9.59 10.59 -19.32
CA GLU A 88 9.51 10.29 -17.88
C GLU A 88 9.59 11.59 -17.10
N CYS A 89 8.64 11.80 -16.19
CA CYS A 89 8.68 12.95 -15.29
C CYS A 89 9.90 12.85 -14.36
N PRO A 90 10.47 13.99 -13.93
CA PRO A 90 11.59 14.00 -12.99
C PRO A 90 11.26 13.17 -11.74
N ARG A 91 12.20 12.29 -11.37
CA ARG A 91 11.98 11.37 -10.26
C ARG A 91 11.89 12.14 -8.94
N SER A 92 10.77 11.96 -8.24
CA SER A 92 10.50 12.48 -6.91
C SER A 92 9.82 11.40 -6.10
N TYR A 93 10.54 10.80 -5.16
CA TYR A 93 10.05 9.66 -4.38
C TYR A 93 9.83 9.97 -2.89
N ASP A 94 10.03 11.23 -2.50
CA ASP A 94 9.72 11.77 -1.18
C ASP A 94 8.67 12.88 -1.26
N LYS A 95 8.91 13.89 -2.09
CA LYS A 95 8.00 14.98 -2.44
C LYS A 95 8.25 15.40 -3.88
N LEU A 96 7.24 15.88 -4.60
CA LEU A 96 7.31 16.41 -5.95
C LEU A 96 8.22 17.64 -5.98
N ARG A 97 9.39 17.52 -6.61
CA ARG A 97 10.43 18.57 -6.71
C ARG A 97 10.41 19.29 -8.06
N PHE A 98 9.42 19.02 -8.89
CA PHE A 98 9.19 19.68 -10.17
C PHE A 98 7.77 20.23 -10.25
N ASN A 99 7.55 21.22 -11.09
CA ASN A 99 6.21 21.71 -11.37
C ASN A 99 5.59 20.86 -12.49
N PRO A 100 4.63 19.97 -12.18
CA PRO A 100 4.03 19.06 -13.16
C PRO A 100 3.22 19.80 -14.23
N ARG A 101 2.83 21.06 -13.98
CA ARG A 101 2.14 21.91 -14.97
C ARG A 101 3.08 22.55 -15.99
N LYS A 102 4.39 22.54 -15.74
CA LYS A 102 5.42 23.13 -16.62
C LYS A 102 6.33 22.09 -17.28
N SER A 103 6.19 20.82 -16.91
CA SER A 103 7.02 19.74 -17.45
C SER A 103 6.31 19.05 -18.61
N ASP A 104 6.96 18.95 -19.76
CA ASP A 104 6.46 18.22 -20.95
C ASP A 104 6.56 16.67 -20.81
N CYS A 105 6.49 16.16 -19.60
CA CYS A 105 6.53 14.73 -19.33
C CYS A 105 5.14 14.09 -19.44
N ARG A 106 5.09 12.82 -19.82
CA ARG A 106 3.86 12.06 -20.08
C ARG A 106 3.70 10.81 -19.22
N LEU A 107 4.71 10.49 -18.39
CA LEU A 107 4.70 9.35 -17.49
C LEU A 107 5.23 9.73 -16.10
N LEU A 108 4.38 9.59 -15.09
CA LEU A 108 4.76 9.74 -13.69
C LEU A 108 4.58 8.41 -12.95
N VAL A 109 5.63 7.94 -12.30
CA VAL A 109 5.64 6.68 -11.55
C VAL A 109 6.23 6.94 -10.18
N THR A 110 5.41 6.84 -9.14
CA THR A 110 5.85 7.13 -7.76
C THR A 110 5.12 6.24 -6.76
N HIS A 111 5.76 6.09 -5.60
CA HIS A 111 5.17 5.50 -4.41
C HIS A 111 4.42 6.53 -3.56
N ASP A 112 4.33 7.79 -4.00
CA ASP A 112 3.42 8.74 -3.37
C ASP A 112 1.97 8.25 -3.44
N ASP A 113 1.14 8.85 -2.61
CA ASP A 113 -0.29 8.55 -2.57
C ASP A 113 -1.10 9.47 -3.49
N TYR A 114 -2.40 9.21 -3.55
CA TYR A 114 -3.32 9.92 -4.44
C TYR A 114 -3.42 11.43 -4.14
N SER A 115 -2.98 11.92 -2.97
CA SER A 115 -2.95 13.36 -2.69
C SER A 115 -2.06 14.13 -3.68
N MET A 116 -1.17 13.43 -4.38
CA MET A 116 -0.35 13.97 -5.47
C MET A 116 -1.20 14.49 -6.64
N MET A 117 -2.44 13.99 -6.82
CA MET A 117 -3.40 14.54 -7.78
C MET A 117 -3.74 16.02 -7.53
N SER A 118 -3.55 16.55 -6.32
CA SER A 118 -3.69 17.99 -6.03
C SER A 118 -2.65 18.86 -6.75
N LYS A 119 -1.52 18.26 -7.17
CA LYS A 119 -0.45 18.93 -7.92
C LYS A 119 -0.61 18.75 -9.43
N LEU A 120 -1.32 17.70 -9.86
CA LEU A 120 -1.53 17.39 -11.27
C LEU A 120 -2.78 18.09 -11.83
N THR A 121 -2.85 18.18 -13.16
CA THR A 121 -4.06 18.65 -13.85
C THR A 121 -5.00 17.46 -14.03
N LYS A 122 -6.09 17.42 -13.25
CA LYS A 122 -7.02 16.28 -13.20
C LYS A 122 -7.55 15.87 -14.58
N GLU A 123 -8.03 16.83 -15.35
CA GLU A 123 -8.55 16.67 -16.72
C GLU A 123 -7.53 16.06 -17.70
N LYS A 124 -6.24 16.15 -17.39
CA LYS A 124 -5.13 15.68 -18.24
C LYS A 124 -4.44 14.42 -17.71
N THR A 125 -4.88 13.87 -16.59
CA THR A 125 -4.18 12.78 -15.91
C THR A 125 -5.04 11.52 -15.86
N SER A 126 -4.55 10.42 -16.42
CA SER A 126 -5.11 9.08 -16.21
C SER A 126 -4.30 8.35 -15.14
N VAL A 127 -4.99 7.69 -14.21
CA VAL A 127 -4.34 6.96 -13.12
C VAL A 127 -4.45 5.47 -13.38
N VAL A 128 -3.38 4.72 -13.11
CA VAL A 128 -3.37 3.26 -13.12
C VAL A 128 -2.73 2.74 -11.85
N THR A 129 -3.12 1.55 -11.41
CA THR A 129 -2.50 0.89 -10.27
C THR A 129 -2.55 -0.63 -10.36
N ILE A 130 -1.80 -1.31 -9.49
CA ILE A 130 -1.77 -2.76 -9.38
C ILE A 130 -1.93 -3.13 -7.90
N PHE A 131 -2.85 -4.05 -7.63
CA PHE A 131 -3.14 -4.58 -6.31
C PHE A 131 -2.50 -5.95 -6.07
N ARG A 132 -2.52 -6.35 -4.80
CA ARG A 132 -2.08 -7.65 -4.30
C ARG A 132 -2.94 -8.01 -3.09
N ASN A 133 -3.16 -9.29 -2.86
CA ASN A 133 -3.73 -9.81 -1.64
C ASN A 133 -3.02 -9.17 -0.43
N PRO A 134 -3.77 -8.56 0.52
CA PRO A 134 -3.16 -7.79 1.61
C PRO A 134 -2.24 -8.61 2.51
N ILE A 135 -2.57 -9.86 2.80
CA ILE A 135 -1.73 -10.76 3.61
C ILE A 135 -0.41 -11.01 2.88
N ASP A 136 -0.47 -11.37 1.60
CA ASP A 136 0.73 -11.57 0.79
C ASP A 136 1.56 -10.29 0.61
N ARG A 137 0.90 -9.13 0.59
CA ARG A 137 1.56 -7.82 0.55
C ARG A 137 2.31 -7.55 1.84
N VAL A 138 1.75 -7.88 3.01
CA VAL A 138 2.41 -7.77 4.33
C VAL A 138 3.63 -8.69 4.39
N PHE A 139 3.48 -9.98 4.07
CA PHE A 139 4.62 -10.91 3.99
C PHE A 139 5.72 -10.38 3.08
N SER A 140 5.34 -9.92 1.88
CA SER A 140 6.33 -9.43 0.92
C SER A 140 6.99 -8.12 1.35
N THR A 141 6.34 -7.33 2.20
CA THR A 141 6.90 -6.09 2.78
C THR A 141 7.89 -6.43 3.89
N TYR A 142 7.50 -7.32 4.80
CA TYR A 142 8.36 -7.89 5.85
C TYR A 142 9.64 -8.47 5.24
N GLU A 143 9.51 -9.43 4.33
CA GLU A 143 10.62 -10.10 3.67
C GLU A 143 11.56 -9.11 2.96
N PHE A 144 10.99 -8.15 2.23
CA PHE A 144 11.80 -7.18 1.48
C PHE A 144 12.53 -6.20 2.39
N SER A 145 11.87 -5.73 3.46
CA SER A 145 12.50 -4.82 4.42
C SER A 145 13.72 -5.46 5.10
N ILE A 146 13.60 -6.73 5.49
CA ILE A 146 14.70 -7.53 6.05
C ILE A 146 15.76 -7.82 4.98
N GLU A 147 15.38 -8.25 3.77
CA GLU A 147 16.32 -8.55 2.69
C GLU A 147 17.21 -7.34 2.39
N VAL A 148 16.62 -6.15 2.24
CA VAL A 148 17.39 -4.95 1.94
C VAL A 148 18.24 -4.52 3.14
N ALA A 149 17.71 -4.64 4.36
CA ALA A 149 18.46 -4.33 5.58
C ALA A 149 19.67 -5.26 5.78
N ALA A 150 19.53 -6.56 5.49
CA ALA A 150 20.59 -7.56 5.63
C ALA A 150 21.82 -7.26 4.77
N ARG A 151 21.67 -6.53 3.66
CA ARG A 151 22.79 -6.09 2.79
C ARG A 151 23.81 -5.25 3.55
N PHE A 152 23.37 -4.51 4.57
CA PHE A 152 24.24 -3.65 5.38
C PHE A 152 25.05 -4.42 6.41
N LEU A 153 24.73 -5.69 6.69
CA LEU A 153 25.49 -6.51 7.63
C LEU A 153 26.89 -6.90 7.14
N VAL A 154 27.26 -6.51 5.91
CA VAL A 154 28.67 -6.51 5.46
C VAL A 154 29.54 -5.57 6.27
N HIS A 155 28.96 -4.53 6.88
CA HIS A 155 29.69 -3.57 7.69
C HIS A 155 29.91 -4.08 9.12
N PRO A 156 31.04 -3.72 9.76
CA PRO A 156 31.37 -4.22 11.09
C PRO A 156 30.40 -3.76 12.17
N ASN A 157 29.81 -2.57 12.04
CA ASN A 157 28.84 -2.01 12.98
C ASN A 157 27.89 -1.04 12.27
N LEU A 158 26.81 -0.66 12.96
CA LEU A 158 25.78 0.24 12.44
C LEU A 158 26.35 1.61 12.05
N THR A 159 27.25 2.18 12.86
CA THR A 159 27.89 3.48 12.60
C THR A 159 28.64 3.49 11.27
N SER A 160 29.40 2.43 10.99
CA SER A 160 30.11 2.25 9.72
C SER A 160 29.14 2.17 8.54
N ALA A 161 28.05 1.41 8.68
CA ALA A 161 27.02 1.31 7.64
C ALA A 161 26.36 2.66 7.34
N LEU A 162 26.04 3.44 8.38
CA LEU A 162 25.44 4.77 8.24
C LEU A 162 26.39 5.78 7.58
N ALA A 163 27.67 5.76 7.94
CA ALA A 163 28.68 6.64 7.36
C ALA A 163 28.86 6.40 5.85
N ILE A 164 28.95 5.12 5.44
CA ILE A 164 29.07 4.75 4.02
C ILE A 164 27.81 5.08 3.25
N ASP A 165 26.62 4.79 3.80
CA ASP A 165 25.34 5.14 3.18
C ASP A 165 25.25 6.66 2.91
N ARG A 166 25.59 7.50 3.90
CA ARG A 166 25.60 8.96 3.73
C ARG A 166 26.55 9.40 2.62
N ARG A 167 27.75 8.82 2.54
CA ARG A 167 28.75 9.11 1.50
C ARG A 167 28.32 8.66 0.10
N LEU A 168 27.62 7.52 0.01
CA LEU A 168 27.11 7.01 -1.26
C LEU A 168 25.92 7.85 -1.76
N ARG A 169 25.02 8.27 -0.85
CA ARG A 169 23.91 9.17 -1.19
C ARG A 169 24.38 10.53 -1.70
N SER A 170 25.48 11.06 -1.19
CA SER A 170 26.02 12.34 -1.66
C SER A 170 26.72 12.25 -3.03
N ARG A 171 27.14 11.05 -3.46
CA ARG A 171 27.90 10.84 -4.70
C ARG A 171 27.06 10.30 -5.86
N THR A 172 25.98 9.60 -5.56
CA THR A 172 25.15 8.96 -6.59
C THR A 172 24.07 9.91 -7.10
N LYS A 173 24.03 10.15 -8.41
CA LYS A 173 22.88 10.79 -9.09
C LYS A 173 21.65 9.86 -9.17
N GLY A 174 21.79 8.59 -8.76
CA GLY A 174 20.75 7.57 -8.78
C GLY A 174 19.87 7.58 -7.52
N VAL A 175 18.65 7.05 -7.64
CA VAL A 175 17.72 6.97 -6.50
C VAL A 175 17.95 5.68 -5.72
N SER A 176 18.37 5.81 -4.46
CA SER A 176 18.48 4.70 -3.50
C SER A 176 17.12 4.28 -2.97
N THR A 177 16.93 2.98 -2.72
CA THR A 177 15.76 2.44 -1.99
C THR A 177 15.53 3.18 -0.67
N LEU A 178 16.60 3.64 0.00
CA LEU A 178 16.51 4.35 1.27
C LEU A 178 15.97 5.79 1.19
N ASN A 179 15.71 6.30 -0.02
CA ASN A 179 15.13 7.62 -0.25
C ASN A 179 13.66 7.54 -0.71
N ILE A 180 13.09 6.33 -0.78
CA ILE A 180 11.79 6.06 -1.39
C ILE A 180 10.81 5.64 -0.30
N TRP A 181 9.62 6.24 -0.24
CA TRP A 181 8.54 5.73 0.63
C TRP A 181 8.05 4.35 0.14
N PRO A 182 7.76 3.37 1.03
CA PRO A 182 7.89 3.38 2.49
C PRO A 182 9.29 2.95 2.98
N TRP A 183 10.16 2.52 2.08
CA TRP A 183 11.46 1.90 2.38
C TRP A 183 12.43 2.81 3.13
N LYS A 184 12.31 4.14 2.97
CA LYS A 184 13.06 5.14 3.73
C LYS A 184 12.86 5.04 5.25
N TYR A 185 11.78 4.40 5.70
CA TYR A 185 11.51 4.13 7.10
C TYR A 185 11.74 2.65 7.46
N LEU A 186 11.18 1.74 6.66
CA LEU A 186 11.21 0.31 6.98
C LEU A 186 12.62 -0.30 6.93
N VAL A 187 13.46 0.13 5.98
CA VAL A 187 14.80 -0.44 5.83
C VAL A 187 15.73 0.05 6.95
N PRO A 188 15.79 1.35 7.30
CA PRO A 188 16.56 1.77 8.48
C PRO A 188 16.11 1.08 9.77
N TRP A 189 14.81 0.94 10.00
CA TRP A 189 14.26 0.24 11.15
C TRP A 189 14.73 -1.22 11.23
N MET A 190 14.55 -2.00 10.16
CA MET A 190 15.04 -3.38 10.10
C MET A 190 16.56 -3.48 10.16
N ARG A 191 17.29 -2.50 9.60
CA ARG A 191 18.76 -2.47 9.69
C ARG A 191 19.20 -2.37 11.15
N GLU A 192 18.62 -1.46 11.92
CA GLU A 192 18.95 -1.31 13.34
C GLU A 192 18.65 -2.59 14.13
N ASP A 193 17.48 -3.20 13.91
CA ASP A 193 17.10 -4.47 14.53
C ASP A 193 18.10 -5.59 14.20
N LEU A 194 18.46 -5.77 12.93
CA LEU A 194 19.41 -6.82 12.51
C LEU A 194 20.81 -6.62 13.11
N PHE A 195 21.30 -5.38 13.19
CA PHE A 195 22.58 -5.09 13.84
C PHE A 195 22.53 -5.45 15.34
N LYS A 196 21.45 -5.07 16.04
CA LYS A 196 21.26 -5.41 17.46
C LYS A 196 21.26 -6.93 17.68
N ARG A 197 20.50 -7.69 16.87
CA ARG A 197 20.43 -9.15 16.99
C ARG A 197 21.77 -9.82 16.69
N ARG A 198 22.44 -9.41 15.62
CA ARG A 198 23.79 -9.91 15.28
C ARG A 198 24.80 -9.67 16.39
N ASP A 199 24.81 -8.46 16.96
CA ASP A 199 25.78 -8.09 17.99
C ASP A 199 25.46 -8.79 19.33
N ALA A 200 24.19 -8.93 19.68
CA ALA A 200 23.74 -9.75 20.81
C ALA A 200 24.13 -11.23 20.63
N LYS A 201 23.96 -11.79 19.43
CA LYS A 201 24.36 -13.18 19.12
C LYS A 201 25.86 -13.39 19.32
N LYS A 202 26.69 -12.44 18.87
CA LYS A 202 28.15 -12.47 19.07
C LYS A 202 28.52 -12.46 20.55
N LEU A 203 27.84 -11.63 21.35
CA LEU A 203 28.07 -11.54 22.80
C LEU A 203 27.67 -12.82 23.54
N LYS A 204 26.57 -13.48 23.14
CA LYS A 204 26.10 -14.74 23.73
C LYS A 204 26.95 -15.95 23.33
N GLY A 205 27.86 -15.84 22.35
CA GLY A 205 28.62 -16.98 21.83
C GLY A 205 27.76 -18.04 21.15
N LEU A 206 26.55 -17.68 20.68
CA LEU A 206 25.64 -18.62 20.02
C LEU A 206 26.17 -18.95 18.61
N ILE A 207 26.68 -20.17 18.44
CA ILE A 207 27.26 -20.64 17.18
C ILE A 207 26.17 -21.22 16.26
N GLU A 208 25.24 -22.00 16.79
CA GLU A 208 24.17 -22.63 16.01
C GLU A 208 22.78 -22.22 16.51
N ILE A 209 21.99 -21.67 15.59
CA ILE A 209 20.55 -21.47 15.78
C ILE A 209 19.90 -22.43 14.80
N THR A 210 19.20 -23.43 15.30
CA THR A 210 18.42 -24.37 14.51
C THR A 210 16.95 -24.03 14.70
N SER A 211 16.40 -23.24 13.77
CA SER A 211 14.95 -23.02 13.68
C SER A 211 14.53 -23.26 12.24
N ASN A 212 13.41 -23.98 12.08
CA ASN A 212 12.79 -24.18 10.77
C ASN A 212 11.70 -23.14 10.48
N ASP A 213 11.32 -22.32 11.47
CA ASP A 213 10.34 -21.26 11.31
C ASP A 213 11.03 -19.93 10.99
N SER A 214 11.11 -19.60 9.70
CA SER A 214 11.70 -18.34 9.23
C SER A 214 10.94 -17.09 9.64
N TYR A 215 9.68 -17.21 10.10
CA TYR A 215 8.87 -16.09 10.57
C TYR A 215 8.90 -15.94 12.10
N ASN A 216 9.61 -16.82 12.81
CA ASN A 216 9.79 -16.76 14.26
C ASN A 216 11.22 -17.14 14.69
N MET A 217 12.21 -16.38 14.21
CA MET A 217 13.63 -16.58 14.58
C MET A 217 14.18 -15.41 15.39
N GLU A 218 13.79 -15.31 16.66
CA GLU A 218 14.10 -14.16 17.51
C GLU A 218 15.60 -13.82 17.58
N ASP A 219 16.51 -14.77 17.65
CA ASP A 219 17.94 -14.44 17.70
C ASP A 219 18.55 -14.01 16.32
N VAL A 220 17.77 -14.06 15.23
CA VAL A 220 18.25 -13.82 13.85
C VAL A 220 17.56 -12.63 13.19
N VAL A 221 16.23 -12.61 13.21
CA VAL A 221 15.38 -11.58 12.60
C VAL A 221 14.21 -11.26 13.52
N MET A 222 13.63 -10.07 13.39
CA MET A 222 12.39 -9.74 14.10
C MET A 222 11.28 -10.73 13.75
N PRO A 223 10.71 -11.48 14.72
CA PRO A 223 9.58 -12.36 14.46
C PRO A 223 8.40 -11.61 13.83
N LEU A 224 7.65 -12.28 12.96
CA LEU A 224 6.55 -11.65 12.21
C LEU A 224 5.47 -11.08 13.14
N HIS A 225 5.13 -11.79 14.23
CA HIS A 225 4.16 -11.30 15.22
C HIS A 225 4.64 -10.02 15.92
N GLN A 226 5.95 -9.89 16.16
CA GLN A 226 6.54 -8.65 16.68
C GLN A 226 6.51 -7.55 15.62
N TYR A 227 6.85 -7.88 14.37
CA TYR A 227 6.90 -6.94 13.27
C TYR A 227 5.55 -6.28 12.98
N ILE A 228 4.47 -7.05 12.90
CA ILE A 228 3.14 -6.50 12.57
C ILE A 228 2.58 -5.65 13.72
N ASN A 229 2.97 -5.91 14.96
CA ASN A 229 2.50 -5.16 16.13
C ASN A 229 3.38 -3.95 16.47
N ASP A 230 4.50 -3.75 15.76
CA ASP A 230 5.35 -2.58 15.96
C ASP A 230 4.64 -1.29 15.47
N PRO A 231 4.74 -0.17 16.20
CA PRO A 231 4.18 1.11 15.79
C PRO A 231 4.57 1.55 14.37
N THR A 232 5.77 1.18 13.92
CA THR A 232 6.25 1.46 12.56
C THR A 232 5.44 0.72 11.51
N ALA A 233 5.07 -0.53 11.75
CA ALA A 233 4.22 -1.32 10.85
C ALA A 233 2.76 -0.82 10.88
N VAL A 234 2.26 -0.46 12.07
CA VAL A 234 0.93 0.14 12.24
C VAL A 234 0.79 1.43 11.44
N ASP A 235 1.80 2.30 11.47
CA ASP A 235 1.75 3.53 10.67
C ASP A 235 1.98 3.23 9.18
N ILE A 236 2.91 2.37 8.80
CA ILE A 236 3.37 2.37 7.39
C ILE A 236 2.71 1.28 6.53
N ILE A 237 2.39 0.13 7.11
CA ILE A 237 2.05 -1.08 6.36
C ILE A 237 0.55 -1.34 6.39
N HIS A 238 -0.06 -1.24 7.57
CA HIS A 238 -1.46 -1.58 7.80
C HIS A 238 -2.42 -0.65 7.08
N ASN A 239 -3.36 -1.26 6.34
CA ASN A 239 -4.28 -0.56 5.43
C ASN A 239 -3.55 0.35 4.40
N GLY A 240 -2.28 0.04 4.13
CA GLY A 240 -1.40 0.90 3.35
C GLY A 240 -1.87 1.09 1.90
N ALA A 241 -2.51 0.08 1.28
CA ALA A 241 -3.04 0.25 -0.07
C ALA A 241 -4.24 1.22 -0.07
N THR A 242 -5.16 1.05 0.88
CA THR A 242 -6.32 1.92 1.07
C THR A 242 -5.89 3.35 1.35
N PHE A 243 -4.96 3.56 2.29
CA PHE A 243 -4.45 4.91 2.58
C PHE A 243 -3.71 5.52 1.40
N GLN A 244 -3.02 4.73 0.59
CA GLN A 244 -2.33 5.25 -0.60
C GLN A 244 -3.32 5.67 -1.70
N ILE A 245 -4.39 4.92 -1.93
CA ILE A 245 -5.45 5.30 -2.88
C ILE A 245 -6.28 6.47 -2.34
N ALA A 246 -6.53 6.51 -1.03
CA ALA A 246 -7.23 7.60 -0.36
C ALA A 246 -6.37 8.88 -0.22
N GLY A 247 -5.06 8.83 -0.47
CA GLY A 247 -4.21 10.01 -0.32
C GLY A 247 -4.03 10.44 1.14
N LEU A 248 -3.90 9.45 2.03
CA LEU A 248 -3.84 9.58 3.49
C LEU A 248 -2.64 8.82 4.09
N THR A 249 -1.56 8.60 3.33
CA THR A 249 -0.34 8.02 3.90
C THR A 249 0.38 9.04 4.78
N ASN A 250 1.37 8.61 5.55
CA ASN A 250 2.26 9.55 6.23
C ASN A 250 3.16 10.35 5.25
N ASN A 251 3.09 10.08 3.95
CA ASN A 251 3.78 10.82 2.89
C ASN A 251 2.82 11.70 2.06
N SER A 252 1.57 11.90 2.48
CA SER A 252 0.61 12.78 1.80
C SER A 252 1.11 14.22 1.68
N TYR A 253 0.66 14.91 0.63
CA TYR A 253 1.04 16.31 0.35
C TYR A 253 0.16 17.34 1.05
N LEU A 254 -1.03 16.95 1.50
CA LEU A 254 -2.01 17.84 2.12
C LEU A 254 -1.93 17.70 3.64
N SER A 255 -1.83 18.82 4.36
CA SER A 255 -1.82 18.81 5.84
C SER A 255 -3.08 18.18 6.42
N ALA A 256 -4.25 18.49 5.84
CA ALA A 256 -5.53 17.91 6.22
C ALA A 256 -5.55 16.37 6.10
N SER A 257 -4.81 15.78 5.15
CA SER A 257 -4.69 14.32 5.05
C SER A 257 -4.07 13.70 6.30
N HIS A 258 -3.12 14.39 6.94
CA HIS A 258 -2.47 13.89 8.15
C HIS A 258 -3.40 13.93 9.37
N GLU A 259 -4.26 14.95 9.47
CA GLU A 259 -5.28 15.04 10.53
C GLU A 259 -6.34 13.94 10.38
N VAL A 260 -6.87 13.75 9.18
CA VAL A 260 -7.82 12.66 8.86
C VAL A 260 -7.20 11.30 9.16
N ARG A 261 -5.95 11.10 8.74
CA ARG A 261 -5.19 9.87 9.03
C ARG A 261 -5.08 9.62 10.53
N HIS A 262 -4.72 10.63 11.32
CA HIS A 262 -4.63 10.51 12.77
C HIS A 262 -5.95 10.04 13.38
N CYS A 263 -7.06 10.65 12.98
CA CYS A 263 -8.39 10.28 13.45
C CYS A 263 -8.78 8.84 13.10
N VAL A 264 -8.46 8.37 11.90
CA VAL A 264 -8.79 7.01 11.46
C VAL A 264 -7.92 5.95 12.13
N LEU A 265 -6.65 6.26 12.40
CA LEU A 265 -5.78 5.37 13.19
C LEU A 265 -6.25 5.26 14.64
N LYS A 266 -6.79 6.34 15.20
CA LYS A 266 -7.33 6.38 16.56
C LYS A 266 -8.69 5.72 16.68
N PHE A 267 -9.60 6.00 15.74
CA PHE A 267 -10.97 5.51 15.72
C PHE A 267 -11.22 4.71 14.44
N ARG A 268 -10.98 3.40 14.50
CA ARG A 268 -11.05 2.49 13.33
C ARG A 268 -12.40 2.51 12.62
N THR A 269 -13.49 2.81 13.32
CA THR A 269 -14.85 2.94 12.76
C THR A 269 -14.94 4.04 11.70
N LEU A 270 -14.13 5.09 11.79
CA LEU A 270 -14.05 6.16 10.78
C LEU A 270 -13.38 5.70 9.48
N GLY A 271 -12.75 4.52 9.48
CA GLY A 271 -12.08 3.94 8.32
C GLY A 271 -13.04 3.65 7.15
N GLN A 272 -14.34 3.46 7.41
CA GLN A 272 -15.31 3.21 6.34
C GLN A 272 -15.39 4.39 5.36
N HIS A 273 -15.40 5.62 5.86
CA HIS A 273 -15.39 6.81 5.01
C HIS A 273 -14.15 6.86 4.11
N VAL A 274 -13.00 6.42 4.61
CA VAL A 274 -11.76 6.35 3.81
C VAL A 274 -11.87 5.27 2.74
N LEU A 275 -12.42 4.11 3.08
CA LEU A 275 -12.62 3.00 2.16
C LEU A 275 -13.55 3.39 1.01
N ASP A 276 -14.65 4.10 1.28
CA ASP A 276 -15.60 4.53 0.27
C ASP A 276 -14.96 5.50 -0.74
N ILE A 277 -14.16 6.46 -0.25
CA ILE A 277 -13.37 7.35 -1.13
C ILE A 277 -12.33 6.57 -1.94
N ALA A 278 -11.68 5.57 -1.33
CA ALA A 278 -10.72 4.74 -2.03
C ALA A 278 -11.37 3.93 -3.16
N LYS A 279 -12.53 3.31 -2.91
CA LYS A 279 -13.31 2.57 -3.91
C LYS A 279 -13.69 3.46 -5.09
N LYS A 280 -14.26 4.65 -4.82
CA LYS A 280 -14.65 5.60 -5.87
C LYS A 280 -13.46 6.01 -6.75
N ARG A 281 -12.32 6.31 -6.13
CA ARG A 281 -11.09 6.64 -6.89
C ARG A 281 -10.57 5.49 -7.72
N LEU A 282 -10.81 4.23 -7.32
CA LEU A 282 -10.48 3.07 -8.14
C LEU A 282 -11.38 2.96 -9.37
N ASP A 283 -12.66 3.29 -9.24
CA ASP A 283 -13.60 3.28 -10.37
C ASP A 283 -13.19 4.28 -11.45
N ASP A 284 -12.56 5.38 -11.04
CA ASP A 284 -12.03 6.41 -11.94
C ASP A 284 -10.66 6.08 -12.54
N MET A 285 -10.03 4.96 -12.15
CA MET A 285 -8.73 4.59 -12.72
C MET A 285 -8.90 3.94 -14.10
N LEU A 286 -8.01 4.34 -15.02
CA LEU A 286 -7.92 3.77 -16.35
C LEU A 286 -7.69 2.25 -16.32
N TYR A 287 -6.92 1.78 -15.34
CA TYR A 287 -6.57 0.36 -15.20
C TYR A 287 -6.26 -0.03 -13.76
N VAL A 288 -6.78 -1.19 -13.33
CA VAL A 288 -6.52 -1.81 -12.02
C VAL A 288 -6.10 -3.26 -12.26
N GLY A 289 -4.84 -3.60 -12.02
CA GLY A 289 -4.32 -4.96 -12.18
C GLY A 289 -4.21 -5.74 -10.86
N LEU A 290 -3.98 -7.05 -10.96
CA LEU A 290 -3.77 -7.94 -9.80
C LEU A 290 -2.43 -8.68 -9.89
N THR A 291 -1.74 -8.79 -8.76
CA THR A 291 -0.43 -9.46 -8.70
C THR A 291 -0.56 -10.98 -8.82
N GLU A 292 -1.64 -11.55 -8.27
CA GLU A 292 -1.89 -13.01 -8.29
C GLU A 292 -2.18 -13.50 -9.70
N ASN A 293 -2.94 -12.73 -10.48
CA ASN A 293 -3.24 -12.95 -11.90
C ASN A 293 -2.25 -12.21 -12.80
N HIS A 294 -0.95 -12.38 -12.54
CA HIS A 294 0.09 -11.53 -13.12
C HIS A 294 0.12 -11.53 -14.66
N GLU A 295 0.00 -12.70 -15.29
CA GLU A 295 0.06 -12.85 -16.75
C GLU A 295 -1.16 -12.24 -17.43
N GLU A 296 -2.35 -12.56 -16.92
CA GLU A 296 -3.62 -12.00 -17.38
C GLU A 296 -3.66 -10.47 -17.18
N SER A 297 -3.21 -9.99 -16.03
CA SER A 297 -3.07 -8.56 -15.75
C SER A 297 -2.08 -7.88 -16.70
N ALA A 298 -0.97 -8.54 -17.02
CA ALA A 298 -0.02 -8.00 -17.99
C ALA A 298 -0.64 -7.91 -19.39
N SER A 299 -1.37 -8.95 -19.82
CA SER A 299 -2.10 -8.95 -21.09
C SER A 299 -3.14 -7.84 -21.14
N MET A 300 -3.97 -7.72 -20.11
CA MET A 300 -5.02 -6.71 -20.04
C MET A 300 -4.42 -5.29 -19.99
N PHE A 301 -3.31 -5.09 -19.28
CA PHE A 301 -2.58 -3.82 -19.28
C PHE A 301 -2.11 -3.44 -20.70
N ALA A 302 -1.58 -4.41 -21.47
CA ALA A 302 -1.17 -4.16 -22.85
C ALA A 302 -2.36 -3.79 -23.74
N ASP A 303 -3.51 -4.43 -23.57
CA ASP A 303 -4.71 -4.19 -24.37
C ASP A 303 -5.43 -2.88 -23.99
N VAL A 304 -5.45 -2.51 -22.70
CA VAL A 304 -6.13 -1.29 -22.21
C VAL A 304 -5.22 -0.08 -22.29
N VAL A 305 -4.04 -0.14 -21.68
CA VAL A 305 -3.11 1.00 -21.59
C VAL A 305 -2.16 1.00 -22.77
N GLY A 306 -1.52 -0.14 -23.06
CA GLY A 306 -0.52 -0.24 -24.13
C GLY A 306 -1.07 0.16 -25.50
N ALA A 307 -2.26 -0.34 -25.86
CA ALA A 307 -2.91 0.00 -27.13
C ALA A 307 -3.17 1.50 -27.28
N GLN A 308 -3.67 2.15 -26.22
CA GLN A 308 -3.95 3.58 -26.24
C GLN A 308 -2.67 4.41 -26.34
N VAL A 309 -1.63 4.06 -25.58
CA VAL A 309 -0.32 4.72 -25.67
C VAL A 309 0.25 4.59 -27.08
N ILE A 310 0.24 3.39 -27.67
CA ILE A 310 0.70 3.14 -29.04
C ILE A 310 -0.09 3.99 -30.03
N SER A 311 -1.42 4.07 -29.89
CA SER A 311 -2.27 4.86 -30.79
C SER A 311 -1.94 6.35 -30.76
N GLN A 312 -1.65 6.91 -29.59
CA GLN A 312 -1.31 8.33 -29.43
C GLN A 312 0.08 8.69 -29.97
N PHE A 313 1.00 7.72 -30.08
CA PHE A 313 2.34 7.93 -30.63
C PHE A 313 2.50 7.50 -32.09
N THR A 314 1.47 6.88 -32.69
CA THR A 314 1.48 6.53 -34.11
C THR A 314 1.01 7.74 -34.91
N PRO A 315 1.83 8.31 -35.81
CA PRO A 315 1.37 9.41 -36.64
C PRO A 315 0.18 8.95 -37.52
N PRO A 316 -0.82 9.82 -37.78
CA PRO A 316 -1.81 9.55 -38.81
C PRO A 316 -1.07 9.21 -40.11
N ILE A 317 -1.46 8.14 -40.79
CA ILE A 317 -0.91 7.83 -42.11
C ILE A 317 -1.39 8.93 -43.07
N VAL A 318 -0.63 10.02 -43.15
CA VAL A 318 -0.72 10.95 -44.25
C VAL A 318 -0.14 10.22 -45.44
N LEU A 319 -1.00 9.84 -46.38
CA LEU A 319 -0.59 9.37 -47.71
C LEU A 319 0.02 10.54 -48.47
N GLU A 320 1.24 10.92 -48.12
CA GLU A 320 2.03 11.86 -48.91
C GLU A 320 3.10 11.16 -49.72
N ARG A 321 3.02 11.50 -51.01
CA ARG A 321 3.63 10.93 -52.19
C ARG A 321 5.12 11.28 -52.20
N ASN A 322 5.96 10.28 -52.46
CA ASN A 322 7.38 10.33 -52.84
C ASN A 322 8.05 11.72 -52.96
N SER A 323 9.12 11.94 -52.17
CA SER A 323 10.35 12.55 -52.68
C SER A 323 11.56 12.12 -51.85
N VAL A 324 12.65 11.91 -52.58
CA VAL A 324 13.90 11.22 -52.23
C VAL A 324 14.95 12.23 -51.71
N ASP A 325 15.99 11.71 -51.05
CA ASP A 325 17.30 12.32 -50.68
C ASP A 325 17.38 13.15 -49.38
N HIS A 326 18.46 13.18 -48.59
CA HIS A 326 19.82 12.59 -48.64
C HIS A 326 20.43 12.51 -47.22
N SER A 327 21.63 11.91 -47.14
CA SER A 327 22.40 11.47 -45.97
C SER A 327 22.99 12.55 -45.02
N SER A 328 23.40 12.11 -43.82
CA SER A 328 24.62 12.46 -43.03
C SER A 328 24.27 12.53 -41.53
N SER A 329 25.09 12.20 -40.53
CA SER A 329 26.44 11.65 -40.41
C SER A 329 26.57 11.13 -38.97
N LEU A 330 27.27 10.01 -38.80
CA LEU A 330 27.68 9.45 -37.51
C LEU A 330 28.83 10.29 -36.94
N GLU A 331 28.73 10.71 -35.68
CA GLU A 331 29.90 11.13 -34.90
C GLU A 331 30.13 10.18 -33.72
N ASP A 332 31.41 9.85 -33.61
CA ASP A 332 32.08 8.84 -32.82
C ASP A 332 32.58 9.43 -31.50
N PHE A 333 32.37 8.73 -30.39
CA PHE A 333 33.19 8.89 -29.18
C PHE A 333 33.32 7.54 -28.46
N GLY A 334 34.47 6.90 -28.64
CA GLY A 334 35.00 5.83 -27.79
C GLY A 334 35.68 6.35 -26.50
N PRO A 335 36.47 5.53 -25.77
CA PRO A 335 36.00 4.89 -24.54
C PRO A 335 36.85 5.13 -23.27
N ASP A 336 36.32 4.60 -22.16
CA ASP A 336 36.95 4.15 -20.90
C ASP A 336 37.33 5.14 -19.77
N SER A 337 36.75 4.87 -18.59
CA SER A 337 37.54 4.70 -17.36
C SER A 337 36.79 3.84 -16.33
N HIS A 338 37.38 2.69 -16.01
CA HIS A 338 37.03 1.81 -14.91
C HIS A 338 37.44 2.44 -13.56
N HIS A 339 36.58 2.36 -12.54
CA HIS A 339 36.91 1.80 -11.21
C HIS A 339 35.72 1.79 -10.24
N ASP A 340 35.36 0.56 -9.88
CA ASP A 340 34.88 0.03 -8.60
C ASP A 340 34.05 0.89 -7.63
N GLY A 341 32.77 0.54 -7.61
CA GLY A 341 31.81 0.94 -6.58
C GLY A 341 30.49 0.18 -6.74
N SER A 342 30.51 -1.15 -6.60
CA SER A 342 29.36 -2.04 -6.34
C SER A 342 27.99 -1.54 -6.87
N ASN A 343 27.90 -1.31 -8.17
CA ASN A 343 26.66 -1.05 -8.87
C ASN A 343 26.21 -2.37 -9.52
N SER A 344 25.07 -2.89 -9.08
CA SER A 344 24.40 -3.97 -9.81
C SER A 344 23.63 -3.36 -11.00
N SER A 345 24.39 -2.92 -12.00
CA SER A 345 23.91 -2.65 -13.34
C SER A 345 23.31 -3.94 -13.91
N LEU A 346 21.99 -3.93 -14.09
CA LEU A 346 21.36 -4.81 -15.06
C LEU A 346 21.97 -4.49 -16.44
N PRO A 347 22.01 -5.45 -17.39
CA PRO A 347 22.46 -5.15 -18.74
C PRO A 347 21.63 -3.98 -19.27
N GLU A 348 22.28 -2.94 -19.78
CA GLU A 348 21.57 -1.91 -20.52
C GLU A 348 20.73 -2.59 -21.61
N PRO A 349 19.42 -2.31 -21.69
CA PRO A 349 18.65 -2.78 -22.82
C PRO A 349 19.21 -2.08 -24.06
N SER A 350 19.76 -2.90 -24.94
CA SER A 350 20.03 -2.63 -26.33
C SER A 350 19.08 -1.59 -26.92
N LYS A 351 19.69 -0.56 -27.53
CA LYS A 351 19.18 0.42 -28.51
C LYS A 351 17.67 0.73 -28.42
N SER A 352 17.35 1.99 -28.16
CA SER A 352 16.00 2.55 -28.30
C SER A 352 15.34 2.06 -29.59
N TYR A 353 14.35 1.18 -29.47
CA TYR A 353 13.53 0.80 -30.61
C TYR A 353 12.74 2.04 -31.04
N PRO A 354 12.78 2.44 -32.32
CA PRO A 354 11.82 3.41 -32.83
C PRO A 354 10.42 2.90 -32.53
N ILE A 355 9.59 3.75 -31.92
CA ILE A 355 8.20 3.42 -31.52
C ILE A 355 7.34 3.02 -32.74
N GLU A 356 7.82 3.27 -33.96
CA GLU A 356 7.06 3.20 -35.22
C GLU A 356 6.45 1.84 -35.61
N LYS A 357 6.70 0.72 -34.91
CA LYS A 357 6.00 -0.56 -35.20
C LYS A 357 5.76 -1.46 -33.97
N VAL A 358 5.51 -0.87 -32.80
CA VAL A 358 5.15 -1.64 -31.60
C VAL A 358 3.67 -1.98 -31.64
N THR A 359 3.33 -3.27 -31.65
CA THR A 359 1.95 -3.76 -31.47
C THR A 359 1.79 -4.31 -30.04
N THR A 360 0.55 -4.44 -29.56
CA THR A 360 0.27 -5.05 -28.23
C THR A 360 0.88 -6.45 -28.11
N GLY A 361 0.79 -7.27 -29.16
CA GLY A 361 1.42 -8.60 -29.19
C GLY A 361 2.95 -8.58 -29.09
N LYS A 362 3.62 -7.62 -29.73
CA LYS A 362 5.09 -7.44 -29.57
C LYS A 362 5.43 -6.95 -28.16
N LEU A 363 4.60 -6.07 -27.59
CA LEU A 363 4.78 -5.56 -26.24
C LEU A 363 4.72 -6.69 -25.20
N ILE A 364 3.76 -7.62 -25.33
CA ILE A 364 3.65 -8.80 -24.45
C ILE A 364 4.85 -9.74 -24.58
N LYS A 365 5.32 -9.99 -25.81
CA LYS A 365 6.54 -10.82 -26.01
C LYS A 365 7.78 -10.17 -25.37
N ALA A 366 7.95 -8.85 -25.54
CA ALA A 366 9.03 -8.11 -24.90
C ALA A 366 8.93 -8.15 -23.37
N TYR A 367 7.71 -8.07 -22.85
CA TYR A 367 7.42 -8.20 -21.42
C TYR A 367 7.84 -9.58 -20.88
N GLN A 368 7.40 -10.67 -21.52
CA GLN A 368 7.72 -12.05 -21.12
C GLN A 368 9.23 -12.35 -21.11
N SER A 369 9.97 -11.79 -22.07
CA SER A 369 11.43 -11.89 -22.09
C SER A 369 12.06 -11.09 -20.92
N CYS A 370 11.61 -9.85 -20.72
CA CYS A 370 12.11 -8.97 -19.66
C CYS A 370 11.91 -9.55 -18.24
N ILE A 371 10.74 -10.12 -17.95
CA ILE A 371 10.44 -10.69 -16.62
C ILE A 371 11.36 -11.87 -16.27
N THR A 372 11.74 -12.69 -17.24
CA THR A 372 12.62 -13.84 -17.01
C THR A 372 14.00 -13.38 -16.55
N SER A 373 14.60 -12.42 -17.25
CA SER A 373 15.88 -11.80 -16.87
C SER A 373 15.79 -11.10 -15.51
N LEU A 374 14.72 -10.31 -15.30
CA LEU A 374 14.52 -9.55 -14.07
C LEU A 374 14.39 -10.47 -12.84
N ARG A 375 13.64 -11.57 -12.96
CA ARG A 375 13.47 -12.57 -11.89
C ARG A 375 14.81 -13.22 -11.53
N LYS A 376 15.63 -13.60 -12.52
CA LYS A 376 16.96 -14.16 -12.28
C LYS A 376 17.83 -13.23 -11.42
N THR A 377 17.96 -11.97 -11.83
CA THR A 377 18.76 -11.00 -11.07
C THR A 377 18.20 -10.71 -9.68
N GLN A 378 16.88 -10.70 -9.52
CA GLN A 378 16.26 -10.52 -8.20
C GLN A 378 16.54 -11.71 -7.28
N THR A 379 16.44 -12.93 -7.78
CA THR A 379 16.75 -14.15 -7.02
C THR A 379 18.21 -14.18 -6.56
N GLU A 380 19.16 -13.84 -7.43
CA GLU A 380 20.59 -13.78 -7.09
C GLU A 380 20.86 -12.76 -5.97
N ARG A 381 20.26 -11.56 -6.06
CA ARG A 381 20.38 -10.52 -5.02
C ARG A 381 19.77 -10.95 -3.70
N ARG A 382 18.61 -11.63 -3.74
CA ARG A 382 17.94 -12.17 -2.55
C ARG A 382 18.84 -13.20 -1.87
N ILE A 383 19.36 -14.18 -2.62
CA ILE A 383 20.26 -15.21 -2.09
C ILE A 383 21.49 -14.57 -1.42
N SER A 384 22.13 -13.61 -2.09
CA SER A 384 23.29 -12.89 -1.53
C SER A 384 22.97 -12.17 -0.21
N SER A 385 21.78 -11.55 -0.13
CA SER A 385 21.35 -10.83 1.07
C SER A 385 21.03 -11.78 2.22
N LEU A 386 20.27 -12.85 1.96
CA LEU A 386 19.83 -13.81 2.97
C LEU A 386 20.97 -14.64 3.56
N LYS A 387 22.07 -14.86 2.82
CA LYS A 387 23.28 -15.51 3.36
C LYS A 387 23.80 -14.86 4.66
N ARG A 388 23.56 -13.55 4.86
CA ARG A 388 24.02 -12.81 6.04
C ARG A 388 23.16 -12.98 7.27
N ILE A 389 21.96 -13.52 7.10
CA ILE A 389 20.97 -13.76 8.14
C ILE A 389 20.56 -15.24 8.18
N PHE A 390 21.41 -16.13 7.67
CA PHE A 390 21.21 -17.57 7.79
C PHE A 390 21.06 -17.97 9.27
N PRO A 391 20.11 -18.84 9.65
CA PRO A 391 19.27 -19.72 8.81
C PRO A 391 17.97 -19.12 8.23
N ALA A 392 17.66 -17.83 8.45
CA ALA A 392 16.40 -17.25 7.98
C ALA A 392 16.27 -17.33 6.45
N ASN A 393 15.24 -18.05 5.97
CA ASN A 393 14.98 -18.23 4.55
C ASN A 393 13.49 -18.14 4.24
N PHE A 394 13.07 -16.99 3.76
CA PHE A 394 11.68 -16.76 3.40
C PHE A 394 11.36 -17.43 2.07
N THR A 395 10.41 -18.37 2.06
CA THR A 395 9.86 -18.99 0.84
C THR A 395 8.33 -18.94 0.88
N LYS A 396 7.67 -19.28 -0.25
CA LYS A 396 6.21 -19.40 -0.26
C LYS A 396 5.75 -20.57 0.59
N GLU A 397 6.51 -21.65 0.60
CA GLU A 397 6.26 -22.86 1.38
C GLU A 397 6.38 -22.56 2.87
N ALA A 398 7.35 -21.73 3.28
CA ALA A 398 7.48 -21.28 4.66
C ALA A 398 6.28 -20.42 5.12
N ARG A 399 5.63 -19.67 4.22
CA ARG A 399 4.41 -18.91 4.58
C ARG A 399 3.25 -19.83 4.98
N LEU A 400 3.20 -21.03 4.43
CA LEU A 400 2.14 -22.01 4.75
C LEU A 400 2.29 -22.59 6.17
N GLN A 401 3.46 -22.44 6.78
CA GLN A 401 3.73 -22.89 8.15
C GLN A 401 3.41 -21.81 9.20
N VAL A 402 3.02 -20.61 8.76
CA VAL A 402 2.66 -19.52 9.67
C VAL A 402 1.31 -19.83 10.32
N PRO A 403 1.18 -19.71 11.66
CA PRO A 403 -0.06 -20.02 12.36
C PRO A 403 -1.27 -19.24 11.83
N GLN A 404 -2.42 -19.90 11.78
CA GLN A 404 -3.65 -19.33 11.23
C GLN A 404 -4.11 -18.11 12.02
N GLU A 405 -3.88 -18.09 13.34
CA GLU A 405 -4.19 -16.98 14.23
C GLU A 405 -3.42 -15.73 13.82
N LEU A 406 -2.15 -15.88 13.43
CA LEU A 406 -1.32 -14.78 12.96
C LEU A 406 -1.78 -14.28 11.58
N LEU A 407 -2.26 -15.17 10.71
CA LEU A 407 -2.86 -14.78 9.42
C LEU A 407 -4.16 -13.98 9.62
N GLN A 408 -4.99 -14.39 10.59
CA GLN A 408 -6.21 -13.66 10.98
C GLN A 408 -5.89 -12.30 11.59
N GLU A 409 -4.86 -12.22 12.43
CA GLU A 409 -4.38 -10.96 12.99
C GLU A 409 -3.93 -10.01 11.89
N ILE A 410 -3.11 -10.47 10.94
CA ILE A 410 -2.71 -9.69 9.76
C ILE A 410 -3.94 -9.22 8.97
N ALA A 411 -4.92 -10.09 8.72
CA ALA A 411 -6.13 -9.72 8.02
C ALA A 411 -6.92 -8.64 8.79
N SER A 412 -7.03 -8.76 10.12
CA SER A 412 -7.74 -7.80 10.97
C SER A 412 -7.07 -6.42 11.01
N LEU A 413 -5.73 -6.38 11.05
CA LEU A 413 -4.94 -5.14 10.99
C LEU A 413 -5.02 -4.47 9.61
N ASN A 414 -5.42 -5.23 8.59
CA ASN A 414 -5.55 -4.78 7.20
C ASN A 414 -7.00 -4.87 6.69
N SER A 415 -8.00 -4.72 7.56
CA SER A 415 -9.41 -4.91 7.21
C SER A 415 -9.87 -4.08 6.01
N LEU A 416 -9.48 -2.79 5.94
CA LEU A 416 -9.83 -1.91 4.83
C LEU A 416 -9.16 -2.38 3.53
N ASP A 417 -7.91 -2.81 3.60
CA ASP A 417 -7.20 -3.36 2.43
C ASP A 417 -7.85 -4.67 1.95
N MET A 418 -8.37 -5.51 2.85
CA MET A 418 -9.08 -6.75 2.49
C MET A 418 -10.35 -6.45 1.70
N GLU A 419 -11.14 -5.48 2.16
CA GLU A 419 -12.33 -5.04 1.45
C GLU A 419 -12.01 -4.35 0.13
N LEU A 420 -11.04 -3.43 0.12
CA LEU A 420 -10.63 -2.73 -1.10
C LEU A 420 -10.05 -3.68 -2.14
N TYR A 421 -9.28 -4.70 -1.73
CA TYR A 421 -8.77 -5.72 -2.62
C TYR A 421 -9.90 -6.56 -3.24
N THR A 422 -10.94 -6.87 -2.47
CA THR A 422 -12.13 -7.57 -2.97
C THR A 422 -12.86 -6.71 -4.01
N TYR A 423 -12.99 -5.41 -3.75
CA TYR A 423 -13.54 -4.46 -4.72
C TYR A 423 -12.69 -4.38 -6.01
N ALA A 424 -11.37 -4.29 -5.87
CA ALA A 424 -10.43 -4.25 -6.99
C ALA A 424 -10.50 -5.52 -7.86
N LYS A 425 -10.76 -6.70 -7.28
CA LYS A 425 -11.04 -7.92 -8.05
C LYS A 425 -12.29 -7.77 -8.92
N GLY A 426 -13.34 -7.15 -8.40
CA GLY A 426 -14.56 -6.86 -9.15
C GLY A 426 -14.28 -5.96 -10.37
N ILE A 427 -13.52 -4.88 -10.17
CA ILE A 427 -13.08 -3.99 -11.26
C ILE A 427 -12.28 -4.78 -12.32
N PHE A 428 -11.31 -5.58 -11.88
CA PHE A 428 -10.46 -6.39 -12.76
C PHE A 428 -11.28 -7.33 -13.64
N LEU A 429 -12.25 -8.05 -13.05
CA LEU A 429 -13.13 -8.95 -13.79
C LEU A 429 -14.02 -8.21 -14.81
N ASN A 430 -14.50 -7.02 -14.45
CA ASN A 430 -15.29 -6.18 -15.36
C ASN A 430 -14.43 -5.65 -16.52
N GLN A 431 -13.20 -5.23 -16.25
CA GLN A 431 -12.23 -4.83 -17.28
C GLN A 431 -11.94 -5.99 -18.24
N HIS A 432 -11.74 -7.20 -17.70
CA HIS A 432 -11.48 -8.38 -18.52
C HIS A 432 -12.65 -8.70 -19.46
N LYS A 433 -13.89 -8.68 -18.96
CA LYS A 433 -15.10 -8.87 -19.77
C LYS A 433 -15.21 -7.85 -20.90
N ARG A 434 -14.94 -6.57 -20.63
CA ARG A 434 -14.99 -5.50 -21.64
C ARG A 434 -13.95 -5.73 -22.74
N VAL A 435 -12.72 -6.09 -22.39
CA VAL A 435 -11.67 -6.38 -23.38
C VAL A 435 -12.04 -7.58 -24.25
N ALA A 436 -12.61 -8.64 -23.66
CA ALA A 436 -13.09 -9.80 -24.42
C ALA A 436 -14.20 -9.43 -25.40
N GLN A 437 -15.19 -8.64 -24.97
CA GLN A 437 -16.28 -8.16 -25.83
C GLN A 437 -15.78 -7.31 -27.01
N VAL A 438 -14.79 -6.44 -26.78
CA VAL A 438 -14.18 -5.62 -27.83
C VAL A 438 -13.45 -6.51 -28.85
N LYS A 439 -12.70 -7.52 -28.40
CA LYS A 439 -12.03 -8.48 -29.29
C LYS A 439 -13.03 -9.28 -30.13
N ASP A 440 -14.08 -9.79 -29.52
CA ASP A 440 -15.14 -10.54 -30.23
C ASP A 440 -15.83 -9.70 -31.30
N ALA A 441 -16.05 -8.40 -31.03
CA ALA A 441 -16.66 -7.48 -31.99
C ALA A 441 -15.74 -7.19 -33.20
N ILE A 442 -14.42 -7.14 -32.99
CA ILE A 442 -13.42 -6.96 -34.05
C ILE A 442 -13.32 -8.22 -34.93
N ASP A 443 -13.35 -9.40 -34.33
CA ASP A 443 -13.16 -10.68 -35.05
C ASP A 443 -14.43 -11.14 -35.81
N LYS A 444 -15.62 -10.60 -35.48
CA LYS A 444 -16.91 -10.96 -36.12
C LYS A 444 -17.72 -9.73 -36.53
N PRO A 445 -17.30 -8.99 -37.59
CA PRO A 445 -17.92 -7.72 -37.98
C PRO A 445 -19.39 -7.80 -38.46
N GLY A 446 -19.93 -9.01 -38.69
CA GLY A 446 -21.27 -9.21 -39.27
C GLY A 446 -22.40 -9.63 -38.31
N LYS A 447 -22.17 -9.72 -36.99
CA LYS A 447 -23.20 -10.14 -36.01
C LYS A 447 -23.38 -9.17 -34.83
N VAL A 448 -23.05 -7.91 -34.99
CA VAL A 448 -23.36 -6.89 -33.97
C VAL A 448 -24.80 -6.41 -34.18
N SER A 449 -25.76 -7.19 -33.67
CA SER A 449 -27.14 -6.73 -33.50
C SER A 449 -27.13 -5.45 -32.65
N GLN A 450 -28.03 -4.52 -32.94
CA GLN A 450 -28.32 -3.30 -32.16
C GLN A 450 -28.42 -3.54 -30.64
N LYS A 451 -28.54 -4.79 -30.20
CA LYS A 451 -28.41 -5.25 -28.82
C LYS A 451 -27.07 -4.91 -28.15
N ALA A 452 -25.93 -5.06 -28.82
CA ALA A 452 -24.60 -4.75 -28.22
C ALA A 452 -24.38 -3.23 -28.04
N ALA A 453 -24.91 -2.41 -28.96
CA ALA A 453 -24.89 -0.96 -28.83
C ALA A 453 -25.85 -0.45 -27.73
N ARG A 454 -26.90 -1.21 -27.41
CA ARG A 454 -27.79 -0.96 -26.26
C ARG A 454 -27.17 -1.43 -24.95
N GLU A 455 -26.50 -2.58 -24.92
CA GLU A 455 -25.82 -3.10 -23.72
C GLU A 455 -24.62 -2.22 -23.31
N LEU A 456 -23.93 -1.57 -24.27
CA LEU A 456 -22.89 -0.57 -23.97
C LEU A 456 -23.43 0.73 -23.34
N LYS A 457 -24.73 1.05 -23.52
CA LYS A 457 -25.39 2.20 -22.89
C LYS A 457 -26.05 1.85 -21.56
N ILE A 458 -26.29 0.56 -21.27
CA ILE A 458 -27.02 0.11 -20.08
C ILE A 458 -26.10 -0.20 -18.89
N SER A 459 -24.77 -0.34 -19.07
CA SER A 459 -23.85 -0.52 -17.93
C SER A 459 -23.61 0.75 -17.08
N ASN A 460 -24.34 1.84 -17.35
CA ASN A 460 -24.30 3.08 -16.59
C ASN A 460 -25.48 3.24 -15.61
N SER A 461 -26.29 2.21 -15.37
CA SER A 461 -27.25 2.21 -14.26
C SER A 461 -26.83 1.21 -13.18
N GLU A 462 -26.58 1.74 -11.99
CA GLU A 462 -26.44 1.04 -10.71
C GLU A 462 -27.26 -0.25 -10.67
N THR A 463 -26.60 -1.39 -10.72
CA THR A 463 -27.23 -2.67 -10.38
C THR A 463 -26.38 -3.29 -9.28
N TYR A 464 -26.84 -3.08 -8.03
CA TYR A 464 -26.40 -3.84 -6.87
C TYR A 464 -26.62 -5.32 -7.17
N VAL A 465 -25.54 -6.08 -7.32
CA VAL A 465 -25.60 -7.54 -7.34
C VAL A 465 -25.38 -7.99 -5.90
N GLU A 466 -26.47 -8.19 -5.17
CA GLU A 466 -26.45 -9.05 -3.99
C GLU A 466 -26.14 -10.48 -4.44
N MET A 467 -25.09 -11.07 -3.87
CA MET A 467 -24.86 -12.51 -3.89
C MET A 467 -24.96 -13.07 -2.46
N PRO A 468 -25.46 -14.30 -2.31
CA PRO A 468 -26.07 -14.77 -1.08
C PRO A 468 -25.03 -15.12 -0.01
N GLU A 469 -25.14 -14.49 1.17
CA GLU A 469 -24.55 -14.99 2.41
C GLU A 469 -25.32 -16.25 2.83
N SER A 470 -24.65 -17.41 2.81
CA SER A 470 -25.10 -18.57 3.58
C SER A 470 -24.23 -18.73 4.82
N GLU A 471 -24.78 -18.19 5.91
CA GLU A 471 -24.89 -18.76 7.25
C GLU A 471 -23.67 -19.49 7.87
N LEU A 472 -22.93 -18.73 8.69
CA LEU A 472 -22.74 -19.11 10.09
C LEU A 472 -22.59 -17.84 10.96
N LYS A 473 -23.69 -17.08 11.10
CA LYS A 473 -23.80 -16.01 12.10
C LYS A 473 -24.26 -16.64 13.41
N ILE A 474 -23.31 -16.88 14.32
CA ILE A 474 -23.64 -17.05 15.73
C ILE A 474 -24.04 -15.67 16.24
N SER A 475 -25.36 -15.46 16.35
CA SER A 475 -25.96 -14.27 16.94
C SER A 475 -25.64 -14.23 18.43
N TYR A 476 -24.59 -13.49 18.81
CA TYR A 476 -24.57 -12.86 20.12
C TYR A 476 -25.27 -11.52 19.95
N GLY A 477 -26.49 -11.44 20.46
CA GLY A 477 -27.25 -10.20 20.53
C GLY A 477 -26.41 -9.13 21.20
N ASP A 478 -26.19 -8.04 20.47
CA ASP A 478 -25.41 -6.89 20.87
C ASP A 478 -26.14 -6.19 22.03
N ILE A 479 -25.84 -6.64 23.26
CA ILE A 479 -26.22 -5.92 24.47
C ILE A 479 -25.36 -4.65 24.44
N SER A 480 -25.94 -3.57 23.92
CA SER A 480 -25.32 -2.26 23.84
C SER A 480 -24.55 -1.98 25.14
N TRP A 481 -23.28 -1.59 25.03
CA TRP A 481 -22.42 -1.27 26.17
C TRP A 481 -23.10 -0.28 27.15
N LYS A 482 -23.99 0.57 26.63
CA LYS A 482 -24.84 1.47 27.41
C LYS A 482 -25.80 0.72 28.35
N VAL A 483 -26.37 -0.39 27.92
CA VAL A 483 -27.25 -1.27 28.72
C VAL A 483 -26.44 -2.02 29.78
N LEU A 484 -25.26 -2.55 29.43
CA LEU A 484 -24.38 -3.21 30.39
C LEU A 484 -23.88 -2.22 31.47
N LEU A 485 -23.56 -0.97 31.08
CA LEU A 485 -23.22 0.11 32.00
C LEU A 485 -24.40 0.51 32.90
N LEU A 486 -25.61 0.54 32.37
CA LEU A 486 -26.80 0.83 33.17
C LEU A 486 -27.07 -0.26 34.20
N ILE A 487 -26.96 -1.53 33.80
CA ILE A 487 -27.16 -2.70 34.67
C ILE A 487 -26.09 -2.72 35.78
N THR A 488 -24.83 -2.51 35.43
CA THR A 488 -23.72 -2.49 36.41
C THR A 488 -23.84 -1.32 37.37
N SER A 489 -24.24 -0.13 36.89
CA SER A 489 -24.49 1.05 37.73
C SER A 489 -25.67 0.84 38.70
N THR A 490 -26.77 0.24 38.24
CA THR A 490 -27.91 -0.09 39.12
C THR A 490 -27.57 -1.17 40.15
N LEU A 491 -26.78 -2.19 39.77
CA LEU A 491 -26.31 -3.20 40.72
C LEU A 491 -25.41 -2.60 41.80
N LEU A 492 -24.48 -1.72 41.42
CA LEU A 492 -23.61 -1.00 42.36
C LEU A 492 -24.40 -0.11 43.32
N LEU A 493 -25.44 0.56 42.84
CA LEU A 493 -26.33 1.36 43.67
C LEU A 493 -27.09 0.49 44.69
N LEU A 494 -27.60 -0.67 44.26
CA LEU A 494 -28.28 -1.65 45.11
C LEU A 494 -27.35 -2.20 46.20
N VAL A 495 -26.11 -2.56 45.84
CA VAL A 495 -25.10 -2.99 46.81
C VAL A 495 -24.79 -1.87 47.80
N PHE A 496 -24.68 -0.62 47.34
CA PHE A 496 -24.45 0.53 48.22
C PHE A 496 -25.60 0.76 49.20
N VAL A 497 -26.85 0.65 48.76
CA VAL A 497 -28.04 0.74 49.61
C VAL A 497 -28.07 -0.40 50.63
N LEU A 498 -27.79 -1.64 50.21
CA LEU A 498 -27.75 -2.80 51.11
C LEU A 498 -26.66 -2.66 52.19
N LEU A 499 -25.48 -2.17 51.82
CA LEU A 499 -24.39 -1.90 52.77
C LEU A 499 -24.75 -0.75 53.73
N TYR A 500 -25.42 0.29 53.24
CA TYR A 500 -25.87 1.43 54.05
C TYR A 500 -26.97 1.03 55.05
N VAL A 501 -27.94 0.22 54.62
CA VAL A 501 -29.02 -0.31 55.47
C VAL A 501 -28.45 -1.28 56.53
N ASN A 502 -27.53 -2.17 56.15
CA ASN A 502 -26.87 -3.08 57.10
C ASN A 502 -25.95 -2.34 58.10
N ALA A 503 -25.35 -1.21 57.72
CA ALA A 503 -24.58 -0.38 58.64
C ALA A 503 -25.46 0.31 59.71
N LYS A 504 -26.76 0.51 59.44
CA LYS A 504 -27.71 1.14 60.37
C LYS A 504 -28.30 0.16 61.40
N GLY A 505 -28.14 -1.16 61.20
CA GLY A 505 -28.65 -2.21 62.09
C GLY A 505 -27.77 -2.55 63.30
N ARG A 506 -26.63 -1.88 63.50
CA ARG A 506 -25.74 -2.10 64.66
C ARG A 506 -25.55 -0.82 65.49
N THR A 507 -26.58 -0.42 66.22
CA THR A 507 -26.42 0.44 67.40
C THR A 507 -26.22 -0.46 68.64
N PRO A 508 -25.11 -0.36 69.38
CA PRO A 508 -24.96 -1.09 70.63
C PRO A 508 -25.88 -0.47 71.69
N LYS A 509 -26.75 -1.30 72.30
CA LYS A 509 -27.50 -0.91 73.50
C LYS A 509 -26.50 -0.68 74.64
N VAL A 510 -26.34 0.58 75.05
CA VAL A 510 -25.69 0.96 76.31
C VAL A 510 -26.73 0.71 77.42
N LYS A 511 -26.40 -0.14 78.39
CA LYS A 511 -27.12 -0.21 79.68
C LYS A 511 -26.47 0.80 80.63
N LEU A 512 -27.30 1.62 81.29
CA LEU A 512 -26.95 2.27 82.56
C LEU A 512 -26.87 1.21 83.67
#